data_AF-A0A7W8DYL5-F1
#
_entry.id   AF-A0A7W8DYL5-F1
#
_cell.length_a   1.000
_cell.length_b   1.000
_cell.length_c   1.000
_cell.angle_alpha   90.00
_cell.angle_beta   90.00
_cell.angle_gamma   90.00
#
_symmetry.space_group_name_H-M   'P 1'
#
loop_
_entity.id
_entity.type
_entity.pdbx_description
1 polymer ?
#
loop_
_entity_poly.entity_id
_entity_poly.type
_entity_poly.pdbx_seq_one_letter_code
_entity_poly.pdbx_strand_id
1 'polypeptide(L)'
;MADADLDVIIRQLAKQQSKTLTAATKTRRDRYLGLAAEAKDAAAKARFKALAKEAFEQGSAAAKRLQTSADNAADSYSRAMRKATEAAAAQPAAKTAAPVKKTPAKTPAADKPAKQAASANKPGKATKKPAKKR
;
A
#
# COMPACT_ATOMS: atom_id res chain seq x y z
N MET A 1 -23.53 16.32 -18.95
CA MET A 1 -22.36 16.50 -18.08
C MET A 1 -21.62 15.18 -18.11
N ALA A 2 -20.41 15.13 -18.66
CA ALA A 2 -19.62 13.90 -18.59
C ALA A 2 -19.25 13.71 -17.11
N ASP A 3 -19.76 12.65 -16.49
CA ASP A 3 -19.30 12.18 -15.18
C ASP A 3 -17.78 12.19 -15.17
N ALA A 4 -17.18 12.73 -14.11
CA ALA A 4 -15.73 12.83 -14.02
C ALA A 4 -15.11 11.44 -14.26
N ASP A 5 -14.23 11.35 -15.26
CA ASP A 5 -13.49 10.13 -15.55
C ASP A 5 -12.73 9.70 -14.28
N LEU A 6 -12.57 8.40 -14.07
CA LEU A 6 -12.07 7.85 -12.81
C LEU A 6 -10.68 8.38 -12.48
N ASP A 7 -9.88 8.74 -13.49
CA ASP A 7 -8.56 9.36 -13.30
C ASP A 7 -8.66 10.75 -12.63
N VAL A 8 -9.65 11.56 -12.99
CA VAL A 8 -9.94 12.86 -12.36
C VAL A 8 -10.36 12.67 -10.91
N ILE A 9 -11.21 11.69 -10.63
CA ILE A 9 -11.66 11.35 -9.27
C ILE A 9 -10.47 10.92 -8.40
N ILE A 10 -9.58 10.08 -8.93
CA ILE A 10 -8.37 9.64 -8.22
C ILE A 10 -7.50 10.84 -7.81
N ARG A 11 -7.26 11.78 -8.73
CA ARG A 11 -6.46 12.99 -8.43
C ARG A 11 -7.15 13.91 -7.41
N GLN A 12 -8.47 14.07 -7.51
CA GLN A 12 -9.24 14.90 -6.58
C GLN A 12 -9.23 14.32 -5.16
N LEU A 13 -9.47 13.02 -5.03
CA LEU A 13 -9.43 12.32 -3.75
C LEU A 13 -8.06 12.44 -3.09
N ALA A 14 -6.98 12.24 -3.86
CA ALA A 14 -5.63 12.37 -3.35
C ALA A 14 -5.33 13.80 -2.87
N LYS A 15 -5.78 14.84 -3.59
CA LYS A 15 -5.64 16.24 -3.14
C LYS A 15 -6.36 16.48 -1.81
N GLN A 16 -7.57 15.95 -1.66
CA GLN A 16 -8.33 16.07 -0.40
C GLN A 16 -7.61 15.35 0.74
N GLN A 17 -7.16 14.11 0.53
CA GLN A 17 -6.43 13.34 1.54
C GLN A 17 -5.09 13.97 1.91
N SER A 18 -4.33 14.49 0.94
CA SER A 18 -3.07 15.19 1.18
C SER A 18 -3.26 16.46 2.01
N LYS A 19 -4.38 17.19 1.82
CA LYS A 19 -4.72 18.35 2.65
C LYS A 19 -4.98 17.93 4.10
N THR A 20 -5.78 16.88 4.30
CA THR A 20 -6.06 16.32 5.63
C THR A 20 -4.80 15.81 6.32
N LEU A 21 -3.95 15.07 5.59
CA LEU A 21 -2.68 14.55 6.11
C LEU A 21 -1.72 15.67 6.49
N THR A 22 -1.64 16.73 5.68
CA THR A 22 -0.81 17.90 5.97
C THR A 22 -1.32 18.65 7.21
N ALA A 23 -2.63 18.80 7.36
CA ALA A 23 -3.22 19.41 8.56
C ALA A 23 -2.90 18.59 9.82
N ALA A 24 -3.12 17.27 9.78
CA ALA A 24 -2.77 16.38 10.90
C ALA A 24 -1.27 16.42 11.23
N THR A 25 -0.41 16.50 10.20
CA THR A 25 1.04 16.65 10.37
C THR A 25 1.41 17.94 11.10
N LYS A 26 0.77 19.06 10.75
CA LYS A 26 0.97 20.35 11.44
C LYS A 26 0.53 20.27 12.89
N THR A 27 -0.66 19.74 13.17
CA THR A 27 -1.14 19.53 14.55
C THR A 27 -0.16 18.69 15.36
N ARG A 28 0.41 17.64 14.76
CA ARG A 28 1.41 16.80 15.44
C ARG A 28 2.72 17.55 15.71
N ARG A 29 3.20 18.34 14.76
CA ARG A 29 4.35 19.23 14.95
C ARG A 29 4.11 20.20 16.11
N ASP A 30 2.96 20.87 16.10
CA ASP A 30 2.62 21.89 17.08
C ASP A 30 2.48 21.28 18.49
N ARG A 31 1.97 20.06 18.61
CA ARG A 31 1.99 19.30 19.87
C ARG A 31 3.41 19.12 20.41
N TYR A 32 4.38 18.72 19.58
CA TYR A 32 5.76 18.57 20.03
C TYR A 32 6.41 19.92 20.38
N LEU A 33 6.07 21.00 19.67
CA LEU A 33 6.52 22.34 20.02
C LEU A 33 5.94 22.81 21.36
N GLY A 34 4.67 22.50 21.64
CA GLY A 34 4.06 22.74 22.96
C GLY A 34 4.79 22.00 24.08
N LEU A 35 5.10 20.70 23.88
CA LEU A 35 5.90 19.93 24.83
C LEU A 35 7.32 20.51 25.02
N ALA A 36 7.90 21.08 23.95
CA ALA A 36 9.18 21.76 24.04
C ALA A 36 9.10 23.09 24.81
N ALA A 37 7.96 23.78 24.78
CA ALA A 37 7.76 25.02 25.53
C ALA A 37 7.63 24.74 27.04
N GLU A 38 6.93 23.68 27.41
CA GLU A 38 6.71 23.25 28.80
C GLU A 38 7.93 22.57 29.44
N ALA A 39 8.84 22.04 28.63
CA ALA A 39 10.01 21.34 29.13
C ALA A 39 10.92 22.28 29.94
N LYS A 40 11.36 21.85 31.12
CA LYS A 40 12.30 22.62 31.96
C LYS A 40 13.76 22.36 31.58
N ASP A 41 14.05 21.14 31.14
CA ASP A 41 15.39 20.66 30.78
C ASP A 41 15.76 20.97 29.32
N ALA A 42 17.00 21.43 29.10
CA ALA A 42 17.48 21.81 27.77
C ALA A 42 17.58 20.64 26.78
N ALA A 43 17.95 19.45 27.24
CA ALA A 43 17.98 18.25 26.41
C ALA A 43 16.55 17.80 26.04
N ALA A 44 15.60 17.90 26.96
CA ALA A 44 14.18 17.63 26.66
C ALA A 44 13.63 18.61 25.61
N LYS A 45 13.91 19.92 25.74
CA LYS A 45 13.56 20.93 24.72
C LYS A 45 14.12 20.57 23.35
N ALA A 46 15.40 20.22 23.28
CA ALA A 46 16.07 19.86 22.03
C ALA A 46 15.45 18.61 21.39
N ARG A 47 15.16 17.57 22.19
CA ARG A 47 14.50 16.34 21.73
C ARG A 47 13.11 16.60 21.16
N PHE A 48 12.28 17.39 21.86
CA PHE A 48 10.94 17.70 21.37
C PHE A 48 10.96 18.57 20.10
N LYS A 49 11.90 19.52 19.98
CA LYS A 49 12.11 20.28 18.74
C LYS A 49 12.55 19.37 17.58
N ALA A 50 13.46 18.42 17.83
CA ALA A 50 13.87 17.44 16.83
C ALA A 50 12.69 16.57 16.38
N LEU A 51 11.88 16.08 17.33
CA LEU A 51 10.66 15.32 17.02
C LEU A 51 9.63 16.14 16.23
N ALA A 52 9.48 17.44 16.53
CA ALA A 52 8.61 18.32 15.77
C ALA A 52 9.06 18.43 14.30
N LYS A 53 10.37 18.61 14.07
CA LYS A 53 10.97 18.67 12.73
C LYS A 53 10.78 17.35 11.98
N GLU A 54 11.14 16.24 12.60
CA GLU A 54 11.00 14.89 12.05
C GLU A 54 9.54 14.59 11.67
N ALA A 55 8.60 14.88 12.56
CA ALA A 55 7.17 14.66 12.31
C ALA A 55 6.67 15.45 11.10
N PHE A 56 7.11 16.72 10.97
CA PHE A 56 6.75 17.54 9.83
C PHE A 56 7.37 17.05 8.52
N GLU A 57 8.65 16.70 8.54
CA GLU A 57 9.40 16.21 7.38
C GLU A 57 8.81 14.90 6.86
N GLN A 58 8.64 13.91 7.74
CA GLN A 58 8.05 12.61 7.40
C GLN A 58 6.59 12.76 6.93
N GLY A 59 5.79 13.59 7.60
CA GLY A 59 4.40 13.82 7.20
C GLY A 59 4.26 14.54 5.86
N SER A 60 5.12 15.53 5.59
CA SER A 60 5.17 16.22 4.29
C SER A 60 5.64 15.29 3.15
N ALA A 61 6.62 14.43 3.43
CA ALA A 61 7.08 13.41 2.49
C ALA A 61 5.98 12.39 2.22
N ALA A 62 5.25 11.95 3.24
CA ALA A 62 4.11 11.04 3.08
C ALA A 62 3.01 11.66 2.20
N ALA A 63 2.67 12.94 2.39
CA ALA A 63 1.70 13.65 1.54
C ALA A 63 2.15 13.73 0.08
N LYS A 64 3.44 14.02 -0.17
CA LYS A 64 4.00 14.00 -1.53
C LYS A 64 3.93 12.61 -2.16
N ARG A 65 4.32 11.57 -1.42
CA ARG A 65 4.25 10.18 -1.88
C ARG A 65 2.82 9.77 -2.22
N LEU A 66 1.84 10.19 -1.42
CA LEU A 66 0.42 9.94 -1.69
C LEU A 66 -0.02 10.59 -3.01
N GLN A 67 0.36 11.85 -3.24
CA GLN A 67 0.04 12.54 -4.49
C GLN A 67 0.69 11.86 -5.70
N THR A 68 1.99 11.54 -5.64
CA THR A 68 2.67 10.81 -6.72
C THR A 68 2.05 9.44 -6.98
N SER A 69 1.67 8.71 -5.93
CA SER A 69 1.00 7.42 -6.08
C SER A 69 -0.34 7.54 -6.79
N ALA A 70 -1.09 8.61 -6.49
CA ALA A 70 -2.37 8.86 -7.12
C ALA A 70 -2.23 9.28 -8.59
N ASP A 71 -1.24 10.12 -8.91
CA ASP A 71 -0.96 10.50 -10.30
C ASP A 71 -0.55 9.28 -11.14
N ASN A 72 0.32 8.42 -10.59
CA ASN A 72 0.69 7.16 -11.25
C ASN A 72 -0.52 6.22 -11.45
N ALA A 73 -1.42 6.13 -10.48
CA ALA A 73 -2.63 5.32 -10.58
C ALA A 73 -3.60 5.87 -11.65
N ALA A 74 -3.81 7.19 -11.66
CA ALA A 74 -4.63 7.88 -12.65
C ALA A 74 -4.06 7.73 -14.07
N ASP A 75 -2.75 7.88 -14.24
CA ASP A 75 -2.08 7.71 -15.53
C ASP A 75 -2.11 6.25 -15.99
N SER A 76 -1.97 5.28 -15.08
CA SER A 76 -2.08 3.86 -15.41
C SER A 76 -3.49 3.50 -15.87
N TYR A 77 -4.52 4.04 -15.22
CA TYR A 77 -5.92 3.83 -15.60
C TYR A 77 -6.23 4.43 -16.97
N SER A 78 -5.90 5.71 -17.18
CA SER A 78 -6.16 6.39 -18.46
C SER A 78 -5.42 5.71 -19.62
N ARG A 79 -4.19 5.24 -19.42
CA ARG A 79 -3.46 4.44 -20.42
C ARG A 79 -4.12 3.10 -20.69
N ALA A 80 -4.60 2.40 -19.65
CA ALA A 80 -5.30 1.14 -19.83
C ALA A 80 -6.60 1.31 -20.62
N MET A 81 -7.37 2.37 -20.33
CA MET A 81 -8.60 2.70 -21.07
C MET A 81 -8.29 3.08 -22.52
N ARG A 82 -7.26 3.89 -22.79
CA ARG A 82 -6.84 4.20 -24.16
C ARG A 82 -6.47 2.95 -24.94
N LYS A 83 -5.67 2.05 -24.35
CA LYS A 83 -5.32 0.76 -24.97
C LYS A 83 -6.55 -0.11 -25.22
N ALA A 84 -7.51 -0.13 -24.29
CA ALA A 84 -8.75 -0.88 -24.46
C ALA A 84 -9.61 -0.30 -25.59
N THR A 85 -9.71 1.03 -25.70
CA THR A 85 -10.43 1.70 -26.79
C THR A 85 -9.74 1.51 -28.14
N GLU A 86 -8.41 1.59 -28.19
CA GLU A 86 -7.63 1.32 -29.40
C GLU A 86 -7.78 -0.15 -29.84
N ALA A 87 -7.74 -1.10 -28.91
CA ALA A 87 -7.98 -2.50 -29.19
C ALA A 87 -9.42 -2.77 -29.67
N ALA A 88 -10.41 -2.07 -29.12
CA ALA A 88 -11.80 -2.15 -29.58
C ALA A 88 -11.99 -1.54 -30.98
N ALA A 89 -11.30 -0.44 -31.29
CA ALA A 89 -11.35 0.21 -32.60
C ALA A 89 -10.53 -0.52 -33.68
N ALA A 90 -9.48 -1.24 -33.29
CA ALA A 90 -8.63 -2.03 -34.18
C ALA A 90 -9.18 -3.44 -34.45
N GLN A 91 -10.25 -3.87 -33.78
CA GLN A 91 -10.97 -5.07 -34.19
C GLN A 91 -11.67 -4.78 -35.52
N PRO A 92 -11.29 -5.44 -36.63
CA PRO A 92 -12.06 -5.34 -37.85
C PRO A 92 -13.47 -5.86 -37.56
N ALA A 93 -14.49 -5.25 -38.17
CA ALA A 93 -15.85 -5.77 -38.20
C ALA A 93 -15.90 -7.11 -38.96
N ALA A 94 -15.27 -8.14 -38.41
CA ALA A 94 -15.31 -9.51 -38.88
C ALA A 94 -16.56 -10.17 -38.29
N LYS A 95 -17.66 -9.96 -39.02
CA LYS A 95 -18.63 -10.99 -39.42
C LYS A 95 -18.88 -12.09 -38.38
N THR A 96 -20.09 -12.06 -37.83
CA THR A 96 -20.93 -13.24 -37.52
C THR A 96 -20.34 -14.59 -37.95
N ALA A 97 -19.77 -15.33 -37.01
CA ALA A 97 -19.56 -16.77 -37.13
C ALA A 97 -19.53 -17.44 -35.74
N ALA A 98 -20.72 -17.88 -35.33
CA ALA A 98 -21.04 -19.07 -34.51
C ALA A 98 -20.42 -19.25 -33.08
N PRO A 99 -21.20 -19.88 -32.16
CA PRO A 99 -20.97 -19.79 -30.73
C PRO A 99 -19.94 -20.82 -30.25
N VAL A 100 -18.93 -20.35 -29.51
CA VAL A 100 -18.11 -21.26 -28.70
C VAL A 100 -18.98 -21.75 -27.55
N LYS A 101 -19.36 -23.03 -27.63
CA LYS A 101 -20.12 -23.76 -26.62
C LYS A 101 -19.54 -23.53 -25.23
N LYS A 102 -20.42 -23.11 -24.33
CA LYS A 102 -20.25 -23.18 -22.88
C LYS A 102 -19.97 -24.62 -22.45
N THR A 103 -18.98 -24.81 -21.60
CA THR A 103 -19.05 -25.78 -20.50
C THR A 103 -18.34 -25.22 -19.26
N PRO A 104 -18.85 -25.51 -18.06
CA PRO A 104 -19.07 -24.50 -17.03
C PRO A 104 -18.19 -24.68 -15.79
N ALA A 105 -18.04 -23.58 -15.05
CA ALA A 105 -17.55 -23.59 -13.68
C ALA A 105 -18.40 -24.50 -12.77
N LYS A 106 -17.75 -25.40 -12.03
CA LYS A 106 -18.27 -26.02 -10.80
C LYS A 106 -17.12 -26.34 -9.83
N THR A 107 -17.04 -25.57 -8.76
CA THR A 107 -16.72 -26.03 -7.38
C THR A 107 -18.04 -25.90 -6.60
N PRO A 108 -18.36 -26.67 -5.51
CA PRO A 108 -17.45 -27.13 -4.44
C PRO A 108 -17.77 -28.48 -3.70
N ALA A 109 -16.86 -28.85 -2.77
CA ALA A 109 -17.05 -29.48 -1.44
C ALA A 109 -17.29 -31.01 -1.20
N ALA A 110 -16.42 -31.52 -0.29
CA ALA A 110 -16.58 -32.55 0.76
C ALA A 110 -16.72 -34.05 0.40
N ASP A 111 -15.73 -34.87 0.81
CA ASP A 111 -15.85 -35.71 2.02
C ASP A 111 -14.51 -36.34 2.47
N LYS A 112 -14.39 -36.60 3.77
CA LYS A 112 -13.22 -37.13 4.52
C LYS A 112 -13.40 -38.65 4.74
N PRO A 113 -12.37 -39.46 5.08
CA PRO A 113 -11.81 -39.51 6.45
C PRO A 113 -10.27 -39.68 6.50
N ALA A 114 -9.52 -38.97 7.37
CA ALA A 114 -8.94 -39.45 8.64
C ALA A 114 -8.30 -40.85 8.57
N LYS A 115 -6.99 -41.07 8.75
CA LYS A 115 -6.24 -41.17 10.04
C LYS A 115 -4.82 -41.67 9.64
N GLN A 116 -3.66 -41.08 10.00
CA GLN A 116 -2.90 -41.13 11.27
C GLN A 116 -1.58 -40.37 10.96
N ALA A 117 -1.18 -39.28 11.64
CA ALA A 117 -0.45 -39.26 12.92
C ALA A 117 0.80 -40.20 12.93
N ALA A 118 2.02 -39.84 13.35
CA ALA A 118 2.61 -38.63 13.89
C ALA A 118 4.14 -38.89 14.07
N SER A 119 4.91 -37.81 14.09
CA SER A 119 6.06 -37.57 14.98
C SER A 119 7.35 -38.42 14.90
N ALA A 120 8.44 -37.71 15.21
CA ALA A 120 9.62 -38.14 15.95
C ALA A 120 10.92 -38.42 15.17
N ASN A 121 11.80 -37.42 15.29
CA ASN A 121 13.20 -37.53 15.73
C ASN A 121 14.31 -38.10 14.80
N LYS A 122 15.14 -37.15 14.34
CA LYS A 122 16.63 -37.10 14.38
C LYS A 122 17.28 -38.02 15.45
N PRO A 123 18.58 -38.43 15.39
CA PRO A 123 19.73 -37.50 15.20
C PRO A 123 21.09 -38.06 14.69
N GLY A 124 22.07 -37.14 14.46
CA GLY A 124 23.52 -37.39 14.48
C GLY A 124 24.24 -37.11 13.14
N LYS A 125 25.43 -36.48 13.06
CA LYS A 125 26.44 -36.12 14.07
C LYS A 125 27.53 -35.21 13.43
N ALA A 126 28.17 -34.40 14.29
CA ALA A 126 29.56 -33.87 14.25
C ALA A 126 29.88 -32.60 13.43
N THR A 127 30.67 -31.62 13.92
CA THR A 127 31.45 -31.48 15.18
C THR A 127 31.95 -30.04 15.43
N LYS A 128 31.74 -29.58 16.68
CA LYS A 128 32.68 -28.93 17.63
C LYS A 128 33.59 -27.75 17.20
N LYS A 129 33.43 -26.62 17.91
CA LYS A 129 34.55 -25.86 18.50
C LYS A 129 34.10 -25.20 19.83
N PRO A 130 34.82 -25.35 20.96
CA PRO A 130 34.37 -24.89 22.27
C PRO A 130 34.83 -23.45 22.58
N ALA A 131 33.93 -22.63 23.13
CA ALA A 131 34.26 -21.37 23.79
C ALA A 131 34.30 -21.59 25.31
N LYS A 132 35.46 -21.31 25.90
CA LYS A 132 35.73 -21.34 27.34
C LYS A 132 35.29 -19.99 27.93
N LYS A 133 34.31 -19.99 28.83
CA LYS A 133 34.04 -18.91 29.78
C LYS A 133 34.67 -19.31 31.11
N ARG A 134 35.43 -18.41 31.74
CA ARG A 134 35.35 -18.02 33.15
C ARG A 134 36.15 -16.74 33.31
#